data_AF-A0A4Q3QZK2-F1
#
_entry.id   AF-A0A4Q3QZK2-F1
#
_cell.length_a   1.000
_cell.length_b   1.000
_cell.length_c   1.000
_cell.angle_alpha   90.00
_cell.angle_beta   90.00
_cell.angle_gamma   90.00
#
_symmetry.space_group_name_H-M   'P 1'
#
loop_
_entity.id
_entity.type
_entity.pdbx_description
1 polymer ?
#
loop_
_entity_poly.entity_id
_entity_poly.type
_entity_poly.pdbx_seq_one_letter_code
_entity_poly.pdbx_strand_id
1 'polypeptide(L)'
;KASTFALRTELTKGDEEQYRIEGGYEVLLTYLETQCKERGVHFIFSQPVQQLHWKKNEVTAITQKSNVTAKRALITVPVGVLQAEGILFSPRLPQKTEAAKKLGFGHVVKVSLVFEEGFWKDNANTTGKDLHDLNFLFSEEAIPTWWTRHPKKENIITGWLGGPKAQTMHLLNSETIIQKALYSLSNIFSLDVIDLKQMLQSAHFYNWSADEFSDDCGMV
;
A
#
# COMPACT_ATOMS: atom_id res chain seq x y z
N LYS A 1 -15.11 -8.48 21.96
CA LYS A 1 -14.65 -7.51 22.98
C LYS A 1 -13.17 -7.76 23.20
N ALA A 2 -12.29 -6.93 22.64
CA ALA A 2 -10.85 -7.05 22.86
C ALA A 2 -10.55 -6.67 24.32
N SER A 3 -9.70 -7.45 25.00
CA SER A 3 -9.33 -7.20 26.40
C SER A 3 -8.46 -5.94 26.48
N THR A 4 -8.87 -4.98 27.30
CA THR A 4 -8.08 -3.77 27.60
C THR A 4 -6.70 -4.10 28.17
N PHE A 5 -6.56 -5.25 28.84
CA PHE A 5 -5.27 -5.76 29.32
C PHE A 5 -4.40 -6.31 28.20
N ALA A 6 -4.98 -6.94 27.17
CA ALA A 6 -4.23 -7.39 26.00
C ALA A 6 -3.68 -6.18 25.22
N LEU A 7 -4.53 -5.17 24.99
CA LEU A 7 -4.13 -3.92 24.34
C LEU A 7 -3.03 -3.18 25.13
N ARG A 8 -3.17 -3.11 26.47
CA ARG A 8 -2.12 -2.55 27.33
C ARG A 8 -0.81 -3.34 27.22
N THR A 9 -0.88 -4.67 27.24
CA THR A 9 0.32 -5.52 27.16
C THR A 9 1.04 -5.32 25.83
N GLU A 10 0.31 -5.25 24.72
CA GLU A 10 0.83 -4.97 23.38
C GLU A 10 1.45 -3.56 23.28
N LEU A 11 0.86 -2.55 23.92
CA LEU A 11 1.39 -1.19 23.99
C LEU A 11 2.58 -1.02 24.97
N THR A 12 2.74 -1.91 25.95
CA THR A 12 3.80 -1.83 26.98
C THR A 12 4.99 -2.75 26.74
N LYS A 13 4.84 -3.76 25.89
CA LYS A 13 6.00 -4.46 25.34
C LYS A 13 6.69 -3.47 24.41
N GLY A 14 7.91 -3.06 24.76
CA GLY A 14 8.77 -2.33 23.82
C GLY A 14 8.79 -3.08 22.49
N ASP A 15 8.74 -2.32 21.38
CA ASP A 15 8.58 -2.80 20.01
C ASP A 15 9.22 -4.18 19.83
N GLU A 16 8.39 -5.22 19.62
CA GLU A 16 8.90 -6.47 19.06
C GLU A 16 9.67 -6.08 17.78
N GLU A 17 10.92 -6.55 17.62
CA GLU A 17 11.78 -6.15 16.52
C GLU A 17 11.03 -6.24 15.18
N GLN A 18 10.63 -5.10 14.63
CA GLN A 18 9.98 -5.05 13.33
C GLN A 18 11.02 -5.31 12.27
N TYR A 19 11.18 -6.58 11.89
CA TYR A 19 12.09 -6.96 10.81
C TYR A 19 11.64 -6.32 9.49
N ARG A 20 12.55 -5.56 8.88
CA ARG A 20 12.38 -4.98 7.54
C ARG A 20 13.47 -5.55 6.64
N ILE A 21 13.08 -6.02 5.46
CA ILE A 21 14.03 -6.52 4.47
C ILE A 21 14.88 -5.33 3.99
N GLU A 22 16.19 -5.46 4.11
CA GLU A 22 17.12 -4.48 3.56
C GLU A 22 17.02 -4.45 2.03
N GLY A 23 16.98 -3.25 1.44
CA GLY A 23 16.64 -3.08 0.02
C GLY A 23 15.14 -3.15 -0.30
N GLY A 24 14.28 -3.42 0.69
CA GLY A 24 12.82 -3.50 0.50
C GLY A 24 12.34 -4.88 0.06
N TYR A 25 11.02 -5.06 -0.01
CA TYR A 25 10.40 -6.35 -0.34
C TYR A 25 10.65 -6.82 -1.78
N GLU A 26 11.08 -5.93 -2.67
CA GLU A 26 11.46 -6.27 -4.04
C GLU A 26 12.60 -7.30 -4.10
N VAL A 27 13.53 -7.26 -3.13
CA VAL A 27 14.62 -8.26 -3.03
C VAL A 27 14.06 -9.67 -2.84
N LEU A 28 13.06 -9.80 -1.96
CA LEU A 28 12.38 -11.08 -1.73
C LEU A 28 11.62 -11.54 -2.98
N LEU A 29 10.92 -10.63 -3.65
CA LEU A 29 10.18 -10.95 -4.88
C LEU A 29 11.14 -11.40 -5.99
N THR A 30 12.24 -10.70 -6.18
CA THR A 30 13.29 -11.04 -7.16
C THR A 30 13.90 -12.41 -6.88
N TYR A 31 14.17 -12.70 -5.60
CA TYR A 31 14.66 -14.01 -5.18
C TYR A 31 13.64 -15.11 -5.51
N LEU A 32 12.37 -14.93 -5.14
CA LEU A 32 11.31 -15.90 -5.41
C LEU A 32 11.08 -16.10 -6.91
N GLU A 33 11.09 -15.04 -7.70
CA GLU A 33 10.97 -15.11 -9.15
C GLU A 33 12.11 -15.93 -9.76
N THR A 34 13.35 -15.68 -9.34
CA THR A 34 14.53 -16.43 -9.76
C THR A 34 14.40 -17.91 -9.42
N GLN A 35 14.03 -18.21 -8.17
CA GLN A 35 13.80 -19.57 -7.69
C GLN A 35 12.69 -20.31 -8.45
N CYS A 36 11.65 -19.60 -8.90
CA CYS A 36 10.60 -20.14 -9.74
C CYS A 36 11.11 -20.43 -11.16
N LYS A 37 11.83 -19.49 -11.77
CA LYS A 37 12.41 -19.66 -13.12
C LYS A 37 13.37 -20.85 -13.19
N GLU A 38 14.23 -21.03 -12.18
CA GLU A 38 15.14 -22.18 -12.06
C GLU A 38 14.40 -23.53 -12.00
N ARG A 39 13.17 -23.54 -11.47
CA ARG A 39 12.29 -24.72 -11.43
C ARG A 39 11.40 -24.87 -12.67
N GLY A 40 11.64 -24.05 -13.71
CA GLY A 40 10.90 -24.10 -14.97
C GLY A 40 9.53 -23.40 -14.94
N VAL A 41 9.30 -22.50 -13.99
CA VAL A 41 8.08 -21.68 -13.98
C VAL A 41 8.18 -20.60 -15.07
N HIS A 42 7.15 -20.51 -15.90
CA HIS A 42 7.03 -19.48 -16.93
C HIS A 42 6.13 -18.35 -16.45
N PHE A 43 6.66 -17.12 -16.48
CA PHE A 43 5.89 -15.91 -16.19
C PHE A 43 5.45 -15.27 -17.50
N ILE A 44 4.15 -14.98 -17.63
CA ILE A 44 3.57 -14.31 -18.78
C ILE A 44 2.99 -12.99 -18.31
N PHE A 45 3.72 -11.90 -18.52
CA PHE A 45 3.33 -10.56 -18.10
C PHE A 45 2.47 -9.85 -19.16
N SER A 46 1.78 -8.78 -18.75
CA SER A 46 0.95 -7.94 -19.63
C SER A 46 -0.12 -8.75 -20.42
N GLN A 47 -0.67 -9.76 -19.76
CA GLN A 47 -1.76 -10.61 -20.25
C GLN A 47 -2.80 -10.82 -19.14
N PRO A 48 -3.59 -9.80 -18.80
CA PRO A 48 -4.66 -9.96 -17.82
C PRO A 48 -5.65 -11.03 -18.32
N VAL A 49 -5.97 -11.97 -17.44
CA VAL A 49 -6.98 -13.00 -17.71
C VAL A 49 -8.36 -12.36 -17.62
N GLN A 50 -9.16 -12.49 -18.68
CA GLN A 50 -10.51 -11.94 -18.76
C GLN A 50 -11.58 -13.01 -18.52
N GLN A 51 -11.30 -14.25 -18.92
CA GLN A 51 -12.22 -15.36 -18.72
C GLN A 51 -11.49 -16.64 -18.32
N LEU A 52 -12.15 -17.47 -17.53
CA LEU A 52 -11.71 -18.82 -17.18
C LEU A 52 -12.80 -19.82 -17.50
N HIS A 53 -12.57 -20.64 -18.52
CA HIS A 53 -13.43 -21.77 -18.85
C HIS A 53 -12.88 -23.01 -18.17
N TRP A 54 -13.66 -23.66 -17.32
CA TRP A 54 -13.18 -24.76 -16.50
C TRP A 54 -14.16 -25.92 -16.47
N LYS A 55 -13.61 -27.12 -16.42
CA LYS A 55 -14.32 -28.37 -16.19
C LYS A 55 -13.40 -29.31 -15.40
N LYS A 56 -13.88 -30.50 -15.07
CA LYS A 56 -13.05 -31.49 -14.39
C LYS A 56 -11.78 -31.77 -15.22
N ASN A 57 -10.61 -31.59 -14.60
CA ASN A 57 -9.28 -31.82 -15.17
C ASN A 57 -8.85 -30.91 -16.33
N GLU A 58 -9.55 -29.80 -16.58
CA GLU A 58 -9.17 -28.85 -17.64
C GLU A 58 -9.64 -27.44 -17.29
N VAL A 59 -8.75 -26.47 -17.42
CA VAL A 59 -9.00 -25.04 -17.27
C VAL A 59 -8.32 -24.31 -18.40
N THR A 60 -9.05 -23.42 -19.08
CA THR A 60 -8.53 -22.54 -20.13
C THR A 60 -8.68 -21.10 -19.68
N ALA A 61 -7.56 -20.42 -19.47
CA ALA A 61 -7.48 -18.99 -19.24
C ALA A 61 -7.46 -18.25 -20.58
N ILE A 62 -8.33 -17.27 -20.73
CA ILE A 62 -8.48 -16.46 -21.94
C ILE A 62 -8.03 -15.04 -21.62
N THR A 63 -7.09 -14.54 -22.41
CA THR A 63 -6.57 -13.16 -22.34
C THR A 63 -6.81 -12.47 -23.69
N GLN A 64 -6.48 -11.19 -23.81
CA GLN A 64 -6.56 -10.49 -25.11
C GLN A 64 -5.59 -11.04 -26.16
N LYS A 65 -4.45 -11.61 -25.75
CA LYS A 65 -3.34 -11.98 -26.65
C LYS A 65 -3.24 -13.47 -26.90
N SER A 66 -3.58 -14.29 -25.91
CA SER A 66 -3.45 -15.75 -26.00
C SER A 66 -4.33 -16.48 -24.99
N ASN A 67 -4.51 -17.78 -25.24
CA ASN A 67 -5.17 -18.69 -24.32
C ASN A 67 -4.16 -19.68 -23.74
N VAL A 68 -4.31 -20.03 -22.47
CA VAL A 68 -3.47 -21.01 -21.78
C VAL A 68 -4.36 -22.09 -21.17
N THR A 69 -4.10 -23.35 -21.53
CA THR A 69 -4.86 -24.51 -21.02
C THR A 69 -4.00 -25.34 -20.07
N ALA A 70 -4.57 -25.72 -18.92
CA ALA A 70 -3.93 -26.54 -17.90
C ALA A 70 -4.93 -27.51 -17.26
N LYS A 71 -4.46 -28.46 -16.44
CA LYS A 71 -5.33 -29.39 -15.72
C LYS A 71 -6.05 -28.75 -14.52
N ARG A 72 -5.47 -27.69 -13.96
CA ARG A 72 -5.92 -26.98 -12.76
C ARG A 72 -5.47 -25.51 -12.85
N ALA A 73 -6.17 -24.63 -12.15
CA ALA A 73 -5.78 -23.24 -11.97
C ALA A 73 -5.80 -22.87 -10.48
N LEU A 74 -4.83 -22.05 -10.06
CA LEU A 74 -4.79 -21.39 -8.76
C LEU A 74 -4.99 -19.89 -9.00
N ILE A 75 -6.00 -19.31 -8.36
CA ILE A 75 -6.38 -17.91 -8.56
C ILE A 75 -5.93 -17.12 -7.33
N THR A 76 -5.02 -16.16 -7.54
CA THR A 76 -4.41 -15.34 -6.50
C THR A 76 -4.62 -13.84 -6.76
N VAL A 77 -5.67 -13.48 -7.50
CA VAL A 77 -6.00 -12.08 -7.75
C VAL A 77 -6.53 -11.43 -6.46
N PRO A 78 -6.37 -10.10 -6.31
CA PRO A 78 -6.97 -9.36 -5.20
C PRO A 78 -8.47 -9.57 -5.11
N VAL A 79 -9.02 -9.41 -3.90
CA VAL A 79 -10.44 -9.65 -3.65
C VAL A 79 -11.33 -8.68 -4.43
N GLY A 80 -10.92 -7.42 -4.62
CA GLY A 80 -11.74 -6.46 -5.36
C GLY A 80 -11.83 -6.76 -6.85
N VAL A 81 -10.81 -7.38 -7.46
CA VAL A 81 -10.92 -7.96 -8.82
C VAL A 81 -12.02 -9.02 -8.90
N LEU A 82 -12.21 -9.83 -7.84
CA LEU A 82 -13.31 -10.80 -7.77
C LEU A 82 -14.67 -10.14 -7.51
N GLN A 83 -14.70 -9.05 -6.73
CA GLN A 83 -15.92 -8.29 -6.43
C GLN A 83 -16.45 -7.55 -7.67
N ALA A 84 -15.55 -6.96 -8.46
CA ALA A 84 -15.84 -6.28 -9.71
C ALA A 84 -16.13 -7.26 -10.88
N GLU A 85 -16.10 -8.57 -10.61
CA GLU A 85 -16.26 -9.62 -11.63
C GLU A 85 -15.27 -9.46 -12.80
N GLY A 86 -14.05 -8.97 -12.53
CA GLY A 86 -13.02 -8.70 -13.53
C GLY A 86 -12.51 -9.94 -14.28
N ILE A 87 -12.83 -11.14 -13.77
CA ILE A 87 -12.64 -12.42 -14.46
C ILE A 87 -13.98 -13.14 -14.56
N LEU A 88 -14.40 -13.45 -15.78
CA LEU A 88 -15.62 -14.21 -16.04
C LEU A 88 -15.35 -15.71 -15.96
N PHE A 89 -15.96 -16.39 -14.98
CA PHE A 89 -15.86 -17.84 -14.83
C PHE A 89 -16.98 -18.57 -15.57
N SER A 90 -16.63 -19.63 -16.31
CA SER A 90 -17.56 -20.52 -17.00
C SER A 90 -17.22 -21.99 -16.72
N PRO A 91 -18.04 -22.76 -16.00
CA PRO A 91 -19.26 -22.34 -15.29
C PRO A 91 -19.03 -21.27 -14.22
N ARG A 92 -20.09 -20.50 -13.91
CA ARG A 92 -20.03 -19.43 -12.91
C ARG A 92 -19.77 -19.98 -11.50
N LEU A 93 -19.12 -19.17 -10.67
CA LEU A 93 -18.79 -19.48 -9.26
C LEU A 93 -19.56 -18.57 -8.27
N PRO A 94 -20.91 -18.57 -8.27
CA PRO A 94 -21.70 -17.58 -7.55
C PRO A 94 -21.40 -17.55 -6.04
N GLN A 95 -21.17 -18.71 -5.42
CA GLN A 95 -20.83 -18.76 -3.99
C GLN A 95 -19.52 -18.04 -3.65
N LYS A 96 -18.55 -18.02 -4.57
CA LYS A 96 -17.26 -17.34 -4.38
C LYS A 96 -17.42 -15.83 -4.61
N THR A 97 -18.16 -15.44 -5.64
CA THR A 97 -18.50 -14.03 -5.88
C THR A 97 -19.25 -13.42 -4.70
N GLU A 98 -20.27 -14.11 -4.17
CA GLU A 98 -21.03 -13.62 -3.01
C GLU A 98 -20.22 -13.61 -1.72
N ALA A 99 -19.27 -14.55 -1.54
CA ALA A 99 -18.34 -14.49 -0.42
C ALA A 99 -17.37 -13.30 -0.55
N ALA A 100 -16.86 -13.03 -1.75
CA ALA A 100 -15.98 -11.90 -2.01
C ALA A 100 -16.68 -10.57 -1.71
N LYS A 101 -17.93 -10.39 -2.16
CA LYS A 101 -18.74 -9.17 -1.90
C LYS A 101 -18.98 -8.87 -0.40
N LYS A 102 -18.86 -9.86 0.48
CA LYS A 102 -19.00 -9.68 1.93
C LYS A 102 -17.70 -9.23 2.61
N LEU A 103 -16.57 -9.33 1.94
CA LEU A 103 -15.29 -8.88 2.46
C LEU A 103 -15.15 -7.38 2.18
N GLY A 104 -15.09 -6.56 3.23
CA GLY A 104 -14.77 -5.15 3.06
C GLY A 104 -13.31 -4.96 2.71
N PHE A 105 -13.00 -3.91 1.94
CA PHE A 105 -11.64 -3.43 1.75
C PHE A 105 -11.53 -1.97 2.18
N GLY A 106 -10.42 -1.61 2.82
CA GLY A 106 -10.20 -0.27 3.34
C GLY A 106 -9.30 0.55 2.42
N HIS A 107 -9.69 1.77 2.11
CA HIS A 107 -8.86 2.68 1.32
C HIS A 107 -7.65 3.16 2.12
N VAL A 108 -6.51 3.17 1.46
CA VAL A 108 -5.25 3.69 2.01
C VAL A 108 -4.56 4.57 0.98
N VAL A 109 -4.20 5.77 1.42
CA VAL A 109 -3.26 6.65 0.74
C VAL A 109 -1.95 6.63 1.49
N LYS A 110 -0.86 6.43 0.75
CA LYS A 110 0.51 6.56 1.26
C LYS A 110 1.27 7.60 0.47
N VAL A 111 1.94 8.50 1.17
CA VAL A 111 2.84 9.50 0.58
C VAL A 111 4.21 9.37 1.23
N SER A 112 5.26 9.27 0.45
CA SER A 112 6.66 9.23 0.93
C SER A 112 7.36 10.48 0.42
N LEU A 113 7.87 11.28 1.35
CA LEU A 113 8.56 12.54 1.05
C LEU A 113 10.03 12.38 1.40
N VAL A 114 10.90 12.67 0.43
CA VAL A 114 12.35 12.60 0.54
C VAL A 114 12.88 14.01 0.62
N PHE A 115 13.58 14.33 1.69
CA PHE A 115 14.18 15.63 1.93
C PHE A 115 15.70 15.56 1.82
N GLU A 116 16.32 16.69 1.50
CA GLU A 116 17.78 16.82 1.51
C GLU A 116 18.34 16.60 2.92
N GLU A 117 17.72 17.25 3.91
CA GLU A 117 17.97 17.07 5.33
C GLU A 117 16.66 16.76 6.06
N GLY A 118 16.72 15.89 7.08
CA GLY A 118 15.56 15.60 7.91
C GLY A 118 15.28 16.79 8.80
N PHE A 119 14.42 17.73 8.38
CA PHE A 119 14.09 18.94 9.13
C PHE A 119 13.64 18.64 10.57
N TRP A 120 13.03 17.48 10.80
CA TRP A 120 12.62 17.00 12.14
C TRP A 120 13.79 16.63 13.06
N LYS A 121 15.04 16.61 12.57
CA LYS A 121 16.24 16.35 13.36
C LYS A 121 16.85 17.62 13.95
N ASP A 122 16.42 18.79 13.49
CA ASP A 122 16.90 20.08 13.98
C ASP A 122 15.96 20.61 15.07
N ASN A 123 16.50 20.83 16.26
CA ASN A 123 15.76 21.38 17.41
C ASN A 123 15.15 22.76 17.13
N ALA A 124 15.74 23.55 16.22
CA ALA A 124 15.17 24.83 15.80
C ALA A 124 13.82 24.65 15.08
N ASN A 125 13.66 23.55 14.34
CA ASN A 125 12.49 23.24 13.53
C ASN A 125 11.42 22.44 14.29
N THR A 126 11.66 22.09 15.55
CA THR A 126 10.79 21.23 16.37
C THR A 126 10.37 21.91 17.67
N THR A 127 10.45 23.23 17.75
CA THR A 127 10.15 24.01 18.97
C THR A 127 10.98 23.57 20.19
N GLY A 128 12.24 23.17 19.95
CA GLY A 128 13.16 22.72 20.99
C GLY A 128 13.02 21.24 21.40
N LYS A 129 12.23 20.43 20.68
CA LYS A 129 12.09 18.99 20.96
C LYS A 129 13.13 18.19 20.18
N ASP A 130 13.90 17.35 20.85
CA ASP A 130 14.74 16.37 20.17
C ASP A 130 13.84 15.28 19.55
N LEU A 131 13.76 15.27 18.22
CA LEU A 131 13.00 14.30 17.43
C LEU A 131 13.93 13.49 16.49
N HIS A 132 15.21 13.34 16.83
CA HIS A 132 16.14 12.57 16.00
C HIS A 132 15.73 11.09 15.86
N ASP A 133 15.09 10.55 16.90
CA ASP A 133 14.56 9.17 16.97
C ASP A 133 13.06 9.09 16.68
N LEU A 134 12.51 10.04 15.91
CA LEU A 134 11.08 10.06 15.60
C LEU A 134 10.65 8.78 14.86
N ASN A 135 9.96 7.87 15.55
CA ASN A 135 9.39 6.67 14.93
C ASN A 135 8.03 6.97 14.31
N PHE A 136 7.08 7.45 15.11
CA PHE A 136 5.72 7.77 14.67
C PHE A 136 5.29 9.15 15.14
N LEU A 137 4.43 9.79 14.36
CA LEU A 137 3.81 11.07 14.64
C LEU A 137 2.33 10.98 14.26
N PHE A 138 1.46 11.43 15.16
CA PHE A 138 0.02 11.47 14.97
C PHE A 138 -0.48 12.92 15.08
N SER A 139 -1.42 13.30 14.23
CA SER A 139 -2.01 14.63 14.16
C SER A 139 -3.45 14.56 13.64
N GLU A 140 -4.17 15.67 13.75
CA GLU A 140 -5.52 15.83 13.18
C GLU A 140 -5.51 16.47 11.77
N GLU A 141 -4.32 16.59 11.17
CA GLU A 141 -4.15 17.14 9.83
C GLU A 141 -4.75 16.24 8.74
N ALA A 142 -4.77 16.75 7.50
CA ALA A 142 -5.28 16.02 6.35
C ALA A 142 -4.60 14.65 6.17
N ILE A 143 -3.28 14.57 6.43
CA ILE A 143 -2.54 13.33 6.58
C ILE A 143 -2.18 13.16 8.06
N PRO A 144 -2.88 12.28 8.79
CA PRO A 144 -2.82 12.27 10.25
C PRO A 144 -1.64 11.47 10.81
N THR A 145 -1.20 10.41 10.12
CA THR A 145 -0.17 9.49 10.63
C THR A 145 1.10 9.59 9.81
N TRP A 146 2.23 9.69 10.48
CA TRP A 146 3.54 9.79 9.86
C TRP A 146 4.53 8.86 10.57
N TRP A 147 5.53 8.37 9.82
CA TRP A 147 6.68 7.70 10.39
C TRP A 147 7.95 7.98 9.60
N THR A 148 9.08 7.91 10.29
CA THR A 148 10.39 7.94 9.65
C THR A 148 10.93 6.52 9.47
N ARG A 149 12.13 6.39 8.91
CA ARG A 149 12.82 5.09 8.75
C ARG A 149 13.80 4.79 9.88
N HIS A 150 13.68 5.46 11.03
CA HIS A 150 14.43 5.14 12.24
C HIS A 150 14.47 3.61 12.53
N PRO A 151 15.63 3.03 12.90
CA PRO A 151 16.92 3.68 13.20
C PRO A 151 17.78 4.05 11.99
N LYS A 152 17.31 3.83 10.75
CA LYS A 152 18.05 4.27 9.56
C LYS A 152 18.07 5.79 9.49
N LYS A 153 19.25 6.37 9.29
CA LYS A 153 19.46 7.83 9.16
C LYS A 153 19.09 8.35 7.76
N GLU A 154 17.94 7.92 7.25
CA GLU A 154 17.40 8.37 5.97
C GLU A 154 16.55 9.64 6.21
N ASN A 155 16.53 10.55 5.23
CA ASN A 155 15.74 11.78 5.28
C ASN A 155 14.38 11.57 4.61
N ILE A 156 13.72 10.47 4.97
CA ILE A 156 12.42 10.06 4.42
C ILE A 156 11.40 10.04 5.54
N ILE A 157 10.29 10.77 5.33
CA ILE A 157 9.10 10.69 6.17
C ILE A 157 7.93 10.20 5.33
N THR A 158 7.18 9.25 5.86
CA THR A 158 6.06 8.63 5.17
C THR A 158 4.77 8.99 5.87
N GLY A 159 3.85 9.61 5.15
CA GLY A 159 2.50 9.90 5.59
C GLY A 159 1.52 8.81 5.17
N TRP A 160 0.53 8.56 6.02
CA TRP A 160 -0.49 7.55 5.83
C TRP A 160 -1.86 8.08 6.23
N LEU A 161 -2.83 7.77 5.38
CA LEU A 161 -4.23 8.04 5.59
C LEU A 161 -5.01 6.78 5.24
N GLY A 162 -5.62 6.16 6.25
CA GLY A 162 -6.54 5.04 6.08
C GLY A 162 -7.99 5.40 6.42
N GLY A 163 -8.91 4.54 6.03
CA GLY A 163 -10.31 4.59 6.46
C GLY A 163 -11.19 5.52 5.62
N PRO A 164 -12.37 5.94 6.13
CA PRO A 164 -13.33 6.71 5.33
C PRO A 164 -12.79 8.04 4.80
N LYS A 165 -11.83 8.67 5.51
CA LYS A 165 -11.17 9.89 5.01
C LYS A 165 -10.30 9.63 3.77
N ALA A 166 -9.79 8.41 3.58
CA ALA A 166 -9.04 8.04 2.38
C ALA A 166 -9.95 7.88 1.15
N GLN A 167 -11.25 7.59 1.34
CA GLN A 167 -12.23 7.47 0.25
C GLN A 167 -12.39 8.76 -0.54
N THR A 168 -12.29 9.93 0.07
CA THR A 168 -12.40 11.19 -0.69
C THR A 168 -11.07 11.58 -1.32
N MET A 169 -9.96 11.07 -0.78
CA MET A 169 -8.60 11.44 -1.16
C MET A 169 -8.09 10.62 -2.36
N HIS A 170 -8.60 9.40 -2.59
CA HIS A 170 -8.23 8.62 -3.78
C HIS A 170 -8.68 9.27 -5.10
N LEU A 171 -9.69 10.15 -5.06
CA LEU A 171 -10.19 10.90 -6.22
C LEU A 171 -9.29 12.09 -6.60
N LEU A 172 -8.34 12.44 -5.74
CA LEU A 172 -7.45 13.58 -5.96
C LEU A 172 -6.22 13.14 -6.75
N ASN A 173 -5.69 14.06 -7.56
CA ASN A 173 -4.42 13.84 -8.24
C ASN A 173 -3.24 13.85 -7.25
N SER A 174 -2.12 13.28 -7.68
CA SER A 174 -0.91 13.14 -6.86
C SER A 174 -0.39 14.49 -6.34
N GLU A 175 -0.42 15.53 -7.17
CA GLU A 175 0.04 16.88 -6.81
C GLU A 175 -0.76 17.45 -5.63
N THR A 176 -2.09 17.32 -5.66
CA THR A 176 -2.96 17.79 -4.59
C THR A 176 -2.70 17.04 -3.29
N ILE A 177 -2.47 15.72 -3.36
CA ILE A 177 -2.15 14.93 -2.17
C ILE A 177 -0.78 15.32 -1.59
N ILE A 178 0.23 15.49 -2.44
CA ILE A 178 1.56 15.93 -2.01
C ILE A 178 1.47 17.33 -1.38
N GLN A 179 0.68 18.24 -1.95
CA GLN A 179 0.44 19.56 -1.37
C GLN A 179 -0.22 19.46 0.01
N LYS A 180 -1.26 18.62 0.18
CA LYS A 180 -1.90 18.37 1.48
C LYS A 180 -0.92 17.76 2.49
N ALA A 181 -0.05 16.86 2.04
CA ALA A 181 0.98 16.24 2.86
C ALA A 181 1.99 17.29 3.38
N LEU A 182 2.45 18.19 2.50
CA LEU A 182 3.35 19.28 2.87
C LEU A 182 2.70 20.29 3.82
N TYR A 183 1.43 20.66 3.59
CA TYR A 183 0.71 21.53 4.53
C TYR A 183 0.51 20.87 5.89
N SER A 184 0.22 19.57 5.92
CA SER A 184 0.12 18.82 7.18
C SER A 184 1.43 18.91 7.96
N LEU A 185 2.58 18.67 7.31
CA LEU A 185 3.89 18.80 7.96
C LEU A 185 4.21 20.25 8.37
N SER A 186 3.89 21.22 7.52
CA SER A 186 4.05 22.66 7.81
C SER A 186 3.33 23.02 9.11
N ASN A 187 2.07 22.61 9.27
CA ASN A 187 1.29 22.86 10.47
C ASN A 187 1.83 22.13 11.70
N ILE A 188 2.18 20.84 11.56
CA ILE A 188 2.69 20.01 12.65
C ILE A 188 3.98 20.58 13.22
N PHE A 189 4.92 20.97 12.35
CA PHE A 189 6.24 21.44 12.74
C PHE A 189 6.35 22.96 12.83
N SER A 190 5.26 23.69 12.54
CA SER A 190 5.23 25.16 12.50
C SER A 190 6.30 25.76 11.57
N LEU A 191 6.50 25.13 10.41
CA LEU A 191 7.45 25.55 9.37
C LEU A 191 6.72 26.19 8.19
N ASP A 192 7.36 27.10 7.47
CA ASP A 192 6.81 27.59 6.21
C ASP A 192 6.77 26.44 5.17
N VAL A 193 5.63 26.30 4.50
CA VAL A 193 5.45 25.31 3.44
C VAL A 193 6.40 25.55 2.26
N ILE A 194 6.84 26.80 2.05
CA ILE A 194 7.81 27.17 1.02
C ILE A 194 9.16 26.57 1.35
N ASP A 195 9.61 26.66 2.61
CA ASP A 195 10.87 26.10 3.06
C ASP A 195 10.86 24.57 2.94
N LEU A 196 9.76 23.93 3.37
CA LEU A 196 9.56 22.48 3.19
C LEU A 196 9.65 22.06 1.71
N LYS A 197 9.06 22.83 0.81
CA LYS A 197 9.13 22.56 -0.64
C LYS A 197 10.55 22.71 -1.19
N GLN A 198 11.32 23.68 -0.70
CA GLN A 198 12.70 23.88 -1.14
C GLN A 198 13.61 22.73 -0.68
N MET A 199 13.38 22.19 0.51
CA MET A 199 14.12 21.03 1.03
C MET A 199 13.68 19.68 0.42
N LEU A 200 12.54 19.63 -0.26
CA LEU A 200 11.97 18.41 -0.82
C LEU A 200 12.71 17.99 -2.10
N GLN A 201 13.37 16.84 -2.07
CA GLN A 201 14.06 16.26 -3.23
C GLN A 201 13.12 15.47 -4.13
N SER A 202 12.25 14.65 -3.54
CA SER A 202 11.25 13.88 -4.28
C SER A 202 10.03 13.54 -3.42
N ALA A 203 8.91 13.29 -4.11
CA ALA A 203 7.68 12.85 -3.47
C ALA A 203 7.07 11.68 -4.26
N HIS A 204 6.67 10.64 -3.54
CA HIS A 204 6.07 9.44 -4.10
C HIS A 204 4.71 9.22 -3.47
N PHE A 205 3.68 9.17 -4.31
CA PHE A 205 2.30 8.92 -3.91
C PHE A 205 1.87 7.54 -4.40
N TYR A 206 1.26 6.77 -3.51
CA TYR A 206 0.72 5.44 -3.80
C TYR A 206 -0.77 5.43 -3.52
N ASN A 207 -1.56 5.20 -4.57
CA ASN A 207 -3.01 5.04 -4.53
C ASN A 207 -3.37 3.65 -5.03
N TRP A 208 -3.42 2.69 -4.11
CA TRP A 208 -3.77 1.31 -4.43
C TRP A 208 -5.20 1.18 -4.94
N SER A 209 -6.09 2.07 -4.52
CA SER A 209 -7.50 2.05 -4.93
C SER A 209 -7.75 2.55 -6.35
N ALA A 210 -6.74 3.09 -7.05
CA ALA A 210 -6.86 3.49 -8.46
C ALA A 210 -6.20 2.49 -9.43
N ASP A 211 -5.58 1.43 -8.91
CA ASP A 211 -4.92 0.41 -9.73
C ASP A 211 -5.91 -0.71 -10.08
N GLU A 212 -6.24 -0.84 -11.36
CA GLU A 212 -7.21 -1.81 -11.91
C GLU A 212 -6.86 -3.28 -11.62
N PHE A 213 -5.59 -3.60 -11.32
CA PHE A 213 -5.16 -4.97 -11.02
C PHE A 213 -4.97 -5.22 -9.52
N SER A 214 -4.90 -4.15 -8.73
CA SER A 214 -4.99 -4.19 -7.28
C SER A 214 -6.43 -4.02 -6.79
N ASP A 215 -7.33 -3.63 -7.71
CA ASP A 215 -8.54 -2.85 -7.47
C ASP A 215 -9.16 -3.07 -6.10
N ASP A 216 -9.03 -2.07 -5.24
CA ASP A 216 -9.82 -1.93 -4.01
C ASP A 216 -11.28 -1.59 -4.31
N CYS A 217 -11.60 -1.30 -5.57
CA CYS A 217 -12.92 -0.82 -5.97
C CYS A 217 -13.82 -1.99 -6.37
N GLY A 218 -14.58 -2.50 -5.41
CA GLY A 218 -15.97 -2.75 -5.72
C GLY A 218 -16.62 -1.39 -5.97
N MET A 219 -16.89 -1.03 -7.23
CA MET A 219 -17.85 0.04 -7.52
C MET A 219 -19.17 -0.35 -6.84
N VAL A 220 -19.54 0.37 -5.78
CA VAL A 220 -20.90 0.39 -5.23
C VAL A 220 -21.46 1.78 -5.42
#